data_AF-A0A3P7LRY6-F1
#
_entry.id   AF-A0A3P7LRY6-F1
#
_cell.length_a   1.000
_cell.length_b   1.000
_cell.length_c   1.000
_cell.angle_alpha   90.00
_cell.angle_beta   90.00
_cell.angle_gamma   90.00
#
_symmetry.space_group_name_H-M   'P 1'
#
loop_
_entity.id
_entity.type
_entity.pdbx_description
1 polymer ?
#
loop_
_entity_poly.entity_id
_entity_poly.type
_entity_poly.pdbx_seq_one_letter_code
_entity_poly.pdbx_strand_id
1 'polypeptide(L)'
;MLYSGQHECVSIINNHVTIDEIERLLCPKVGSETTEVYPEHLVVFIHKLCSWHQIHPVAVAMELSDYADAVKYQKKVMSIKLWIILFILRDIYKYITELIANGRTAHDSCIIYAKHLLTWEPGEQVRKNLELLLRNALKAFPYHHSLLYETLVKAMSNTPFGQRPTAFEYIVQGLFGQRLLMASKFCATCGSCTAKKRCPKCKLCYCSVECQKFDWPVHKLCCSSIREWNTVTDVRDTISLEDLQATISEIDY
;
A
#
# COMPACT_ATOMS: atom_id res chain seq x y z
N MET A 1 -26.98 -3.68 -1.80
CA MET A 1 -26.05 -3.26 -2.89
C MET A 1 -25.61 -1.79 -2.80
N LEU A 2 -25.84 -1.07 -1.67
CA LEU A 2 -25.56 0.37 -1.52
C LEU A 2 -24.32 0.73 -0.67
N TYR A 3 -23.65 -0.25 -0.05
CA TYR A 3 -22.59 0.00 0.94
C TYR A 3 -21.19 0.22 0.36
N SER A 4 -20.92 -0.24 -0.87
CA SER A 4 -19.58 -0.10 -1.49
C SER A 4 -19.28 1.32 -1.96
N GLY A 5 -20.31 2.09 -2.35
CA GLY A 5 -20.15 3.42 -2.93
C GLY A 5 -19.79 4.52 -1.93
N GLN A 6 -20.22 4.43 -0.66
CA GLN A 6 -19.88 5.45 0.35
C GLN A 6 -18.40 5.44 0.75
N HIS A 7 -17.76 4.27 0.74
CA HIS A 7 -16.33 4.13 1.05
C HIS A 7 -15.42 4.69 -0.05
N GLU A 8 -15.79 4.48 -1.31
CA GLU A 8 -15.17 5.14 -2.45
C GLU A 8 -15.34 6.65 -2.35
N CYS A 9 -16.54 7.16 -2.06
CA CYS A 9 -16.79 8.60 -1.96
C CYS A 9 -15.93 9.30 -0.90
N VAL A 10 -15.75 8.75 0.31
CA VAL A 10 -14.95 9.42 1.36
C VAL A 10 -13.46 9.42 1.03
N SER A 11 -12.94 8.33 0.47
CA SER A 11 -11.54 8.26 0.06
C SER A 11 -11.27 9.09 -1.20
N ILE A 12 -12.23 9.15 -2.13
CA ILE A 12 -12.24 10.10 -3.23
C ILE A 12 -12.22 11.50 -2.63
N ILE A 13 -13.18 11.93 -1.81
CA ILE A 13 -13.22 13.29 -1.22
C ILE A 13 -11.92 13.67 -0.48
N ASN A 14 -11.34 12.77 0.31
CA ASN A 14 -10.11 13.06 1.06
C ASN A 14 -8.82 13.01 0.21
N ASN A 15 -8.84 12.35 -0.96
CA ASN A 15 -7.67 12.21 -1.84
C ASN A 15 -7.93 12.70 -3.27
N HIS A 16 -9.02 13.44 -3.50
CA HIS A 16 -9.42 13.90 -4.82
C HIS A 16 -8.46 15.00 -5.22
N VAL A 17 -7.58 14.65 -6.13
CA VAL A 17 -6.74 15.59 -6.86
C VAL A 17 -7.18 15.42 -8.31
N THR A 18 -7.83 16.45 -8.86
CA THR A 18 -8.21 16.47 -10.28
C THR A 18 -6.99 16.31 -11.18
N ILE A 19 -7.17 15.85 -12.42
CA ILE A 19 -6.09 15.86 -13.41
C ILE A 19 -5.50 17.27 -13.52
N ASP A 20 -6.32 18.32 -13.51
CA ASP A 20 -5.86 19.72 -13.54
C ASP A 20 -5.04 20.13 -12.30
N GLU A 21 -5.37 19.63 -11.12
CA GLU A 21 -4.59 19.86 -9.89
C GLU A 21 -3.28 19.06 -9.91
N ILE A 22 -3.31 17.84 -10.44
CA ILE A 22 -2.10 17.05 -10.70
C ILE A 22 -1.24 17.78 -11.74
N GLU A 23 -1.81 18.32 -12.82
CA GLU A 23 -1.10 19.13 -13.81
C GLU A 23 -0.54 20.42 -13.21
N ARG A 24 -1.24 21.13 -12.32
CA ARG A 24 -0.68 22.29 -11.61
C ARG A 24 0.42 21.92 -10.61
N LEU A 25 0.31 20.75 -9.97
CA LEU A 25 1.30 20.25 -9.01
C LEU A 25 2.54 19.70 -9.71
N LEU A 26 2.37 19.06 -10.87
CA LEU A 26 3.43 18.57 -11.73
C LEU A 26 4.06 19.74 -12.52
N CYS A 27 3.28 20.68 -13.03
CA CYS A 27 3.72 21.87 -13.77
C CYS A 27 3.44 23.18 -13.00
N PRO A 28 4.15 23.48 -11.89
CA PRO A 28 3.98 24.74 -11.19
C PRO A 28 4.46 25.90 -12.06
N LYS A 29 3.56 26.84 -12.40
CA LYS A 29 3.94 28.09 -13.07
C LYS A 29 4.73 28.97 -12.09
N VAL A 30 6.04 29.12 -12.32
CA VAL A 30 6.83 30.20 -11.70
C VAL A 30 6.90 31.33 -12.71
N GLY A 31 5.99 32.29 -12.63
CA GLY A 31 5.85 33.33 -13.66
C GLY A 31 5.27 32.80 -14.97
N SER A 32 5.78 33.30 -16.11
CA SER A 32 5.27 33.03 -17.47
C SER A 32 5.95 31.88 -18.21
N GLU A 33 6.91 31.19 -17.61
CA GLU A 33 7.62 30.08 -18.25
C GLU A 33 7.26 28.72 -17.63
N THR A 34 6.73 27.83 -18.47
CA THR A 34 6.49 26.41 -18.15
C THR A 34 7.83 25.68 -18.07
N THR A 35 8.20 25.21 -16.88
CA THR A 35 9.56 24.72 -16.61
C THR A 35 9.76 23.23 -16.93
N GLU A 36 8.69 22.43 -17.07
CA GLU A 36 8.78 21.05 -17.57
C GLU A 36 7.36 20.53 -17.89
N VAL A 37 7.15 19.93 -19.06
CA VAL A 37 5.88 19.29 -19.44
C VAL A 37 6.05 17.79 -19.29
N TYR A 38 5.32 17.19 -18.35
CA TYR A 38 5.34 15.75 -18.13
C TYR A 38 4.57 15.03 -19.26
N PRO A 39 4.99 13.83 -19.67
CA PRO A 39 4.23 13.06 -20.65
C PRO A 39 2.82 12.73 -20.14
N GLU A 40 1.83 12.81 -21.01
CA GLU A 40 0.42 12.56 -20.71
C GLU A 40 0.20 11.19 -20.04
N HIS A 41 0.92 10.14 -20.49
CA HIS A 41 0.82 8.80 -19.89
C HIS A 41 1.28 8.76 -18.42
N LEU A 42 2.23 9.62 -18.02
CA LEU A 42 2.69 9.71 -16.64
C LEU A 42 1.68 10.48 -15.78
N VAL A 43 1.08 11.54 -16.33
CA VAL A 43 0.00 12.26 -15.65
C VAL A 43 -1.17 11.31 -15.39
N VAL A 44 -1.54 10.48 -16.37
CA VAL A 44 -2.56 9.44 -16.23
C VAL A 44 -2.14 8.39 -15.19
N PHE A 45 -0.87 7.96 -15.17
CA PHE A 45 -0.36 7.01 -14.18
C PHE A 45 -0.36 7.58 -12.76
N ILE A 46 0.17 8.79 -12.55
CA ILE A 46 0.18 9.48 -11.25
C ILE A 46 -1.25 9.76 -10.80
N HIS A 47 -2.13 10.18 -11.70
CA HIS A 47 -3.55 10.33 -11.42
C HIS A 47 -4.17 9.01 -11.00
N LYS A 48 -3.92 7.91 -11.74
CA LYS A 48 -4.35 6.56 -11.34
C LYS A 48 -3.87 6.23 -9.93
N LEU A 49 -2.61 6.46 -9.60
CA LEU A 49 -2.04 6.20 -8.26
C LEU A 49 -2.63 7.10 -7.16
N CYS A 50 -2.92 8.37 -7.46
CA CYS A 50 -3.62 9.30 -6.56
C CYS A 50 -5.04 8.82 -6.26
N SER A 51 -5.76 8.35 -7.27
CA SER A 51 -7.11 7.79 -7.15
C SER A 51 -7.11 6.36 -6.60
N TRP A 52 -5.96 5.67 -6.60
CA TRP A 52 -5.84 4.29 -6.16
C TRP A 52 -5.80 4.20 -4.63
N HIS A 53 -6.53 3.23 -4.10
CA HIS A 53 -6.52 2.88 -2.68
C HIS A 53 -5.36 1.95 -2.32
N GLN A 54 -4.56 1.52 -3.30
CA GLN A 54 -3.46 0.57 -3.12
C GLN A 54 -2.12 1.28 -3.24
N ILE A 55 -1.55 1.58 -2.09
CA ILE A 55 -0.21 2.20 -1.98
C ILE A 55 0.87 1.17 -1.60
N HIS A 56 0.51 -0.12 -1.58
CA HIS A 56 1.40 -1.18 -1.16
C HIS A 56 2.59 -1.30 -2.14
N PRO A 57 3.85 -1.28 -1.66
CA PRO A 57 5.03 -1.29 -2.53
C PRO A 57 5.07 -2.41 -3.56
N VAL A 58 4.64 -3.63 -3.21
CA VAL A 58 4.52 -4.73 -4.18
C VAL A 58 3.49 -4.44 -5.27
N ALA A 59 2.33 -3.85 -4.93
CA ALA A 59 1.33 -3.49 -5.94
C ALA A 59 1.83 -2.39 -6.87
N VAL A 60 2.50 -1.38 -6.31
CA VAL A 60 3.15 -0.31 -7.09
C VAL A 60 4.23 -0.88 -8.03
N ALA A 61 5.05 -1.82 -7.56
CA ALA A 61 6.08 -2.47 -8.39
C ALA A 61 5.50 -3.30 -9.52
N MET A 62 4.42 -4.05 -9.25
CA MET A 62 3.73 -4.83 -10.29
C MET A 62 3.06 -3.92 -11.32
N GLU A 63 2.38 -2.86 -10.89
CA GLU A 63 1.78 -1.88 -11.80
C GLU A 63 2.86 -1.16 -12.63
N LEU A 64 3.99 -0.79 -12.03
CA LEU A 64 5.09 -0.13 -12.73
C LEU A 64 5.75 -1.04 -13.78
N SER A 65 5.67 -2.37 -13.62
CA SER A 65 6.26 -3.30 -14.58
C SER A 65 5.72 -3.14 -16.00
N ASP A 66 4.54 -2.53 -16.15
CA ASP A 66 3.90 -2.20 -17.42
C ASP A 66 4.30 -0.80 -17.97
N TYR A 67 5.06 0.01 -17.24
CA TYR A 67 5.39 1.41 -17.57
C TYR A 67 6.90 1.73 -17.45
N ALA A 68 7.67 1.44 -18.50
CA ALA A 68 9.14 1.52 -18.51
C ALA A 68 9.76 2.93 -18.37
N ASP A 69 9.04 4.01 -18.74
CA ASP A 69 9.59 5.38 -18.82
C ASP A 69 9.39 6.23 -17.55
N ALA A 70 8.68 5.72 -16.53
CA ALA A 70 8.38 6.48 -15.32
C ALA A 70 9.62 6.79 -14.43
N VAL A 71 10.81 6.33 -14.85
CA VAL A 71 12.13 6.44 -14.18
C VAL A 71 12.60 7.90 -14.03
N LYS A 72 12.14 8.79 -14.92
CA LYS A 72 12.73 10.13 -15.09
C LYS A 72 12.20 11.19 -14.13
N TYR A 73 11.16 10.90 -13.34
CA TYR A 73 10.34 11.95 -12.72
C TYR A 73 10.41 11.89 -11.19
N GLN A 74 11.43 12.53 -10.63
CA GLN A 74 11.80 12.40 -9.22
C GLN A 74 11.48 13.62 -8.34
N LYS A 75 10.77 14.69 -8.75
CA LYS A 75 10.72 15.91 -7.89
C LYS A 75 9.35 16.58 -7.72
N LYS A 76 9.17 17.06 -6.47
CA LYS A 76 8.10 17.87 -5.83
C LYS A 76 6.74 17.21 -5.61
N VAL A 77 6.35 17.05 -4.33
CA VAL A 77 5.03 16.57 -3.91
C VAL A 77 4.63 17.15 -2.55
N MET A 78 3.39 17.62 -2.43
CA MET A 78 2.84 18.26 -1.22
C MET A 78 1.98 17.35 -0.31
N SER A 79 1.63 16.11 -0.70
CA SER A 79 0.88 15.17 0.16
C SER A 79 1.68 13.92 0.52
N ILE A 80 1.51 13.41 1.75
CA ILE A 80 2.22 12.20 2.24
C ILE A 80 1.97 10.98 1.35
N LYS A 81 0.73 10.83 0.83
CA LYS A 81 0.37 9.73 -0.07
C LYS A 81 1.24 9.72 -1.33
N LEU A 82 1.30 10.85 -2.02
CA LEU A 82 2.11 11.02 -3.21
C LEU A 82 3.61 10.87 -2.91
N TRP A 83 4.06 11.32 -1.73
CA TRP A 83 5.46 11.18 -1.34
C TRP A 83 5.84 9.72 -1.16
N ILE A 84 5.00 8.93 -0.48
CA ILE A 84 5.21 7.50 -0.28
C ILE A 84 5.29 6.79 -1.63
N ILE A 85 4.37 7.10 -2.55
CA ILE A 85 4.39 6.58 -3.92
C ILE A 85 5.72 6.91 -4.61
N LEU A 86 6.14 8.18 -4.62
CA LEU A 86 7.40 8.58 -5.25
C LEU A 86 8.62 7.92 -4.58
N PHE A 87 8.60 7.77 -3.26
CA PHE A 87 9.68 7.13 -2.52
C PHE A 87 9.82 5.66 -2.94
N ILE A 88 8.71 4.94 -3.04
CA ILE A 88 8.65 3.56 -3.52
C ILE A 88 9.17 3.48 -4.96
N LEU A 89 8.70 4.37 -5.86
CA LEU A 89 9.17 4.40 -7.25
C LEU A 89 10.69 4.60 -7.33
N ARG A 90 11.25 5.57 -6.59
CA ARG A 90 12.71 5.79 -6.55
C ARG A 90 13.47 4.57 -6.02
N ASP A 91 12.95 3.90 -5.00
CA ASP A 91 13.58 2.71 -4.43
C ASP A 91 13.56 1.53 -5.43
N ILE A 92 12.42 1.30 -6.11
CA ILE A 92 12.31 0.33 -7.20
C ILE A 92 13.37 0.65 -8.26
N TYR A 93 13.43 1.88 -8.76
CA TYR A 93 14.37 2.25 -9.82
C TYR A 93 15.81 2.01 -9.42
N LYS A 94 16.19 2.44 -8.22
CA LYS A 94 17.53 2.22 -7.69
C LYS A 94 17.87 0.73 -7.67
N TYR A 95 16.94 -0.11 -7.26
CA TYR A 95 17.14 -1.55 -7.18
C TYR A 95 17.23 -2.22 -8.56
N ILE A 96 16.34 -1.88 -9.48
CA ILE A 96 16.24 -2.57 -10.78
C ILE A 96 17.28 -2.09 -11.80
N THR A 97 17.85 -0.89 -11.64
CA THR A 97 18.81 -0.33 -12.61
C THR A 97 20.01 -1.25 -12.82
N GLU A 98 20.56 -1.81 -11.74
CA GLU A 98 21.68 -2.75 -11.80
C GLU A 98 21.27 -4.09 -12.44
N LEU A 99 20.05 -4.57 -12.19
CA LEU A 99 19.55 -5.80 -12.79
C LEU A 99 19.36 -5.66 -14.30
N ILE A 100 18.84 -4.52 -14.73
CA ILE A 100 18.67 -4.19 -16.15
C ILE A 100 20.03 -4.04 -16.83
N ALA A 101 21.00 -3.35 -16.19
CA ALA A 101 22.36 -3.26 -16.69
C ALA A 101 23.03 -4.63 -16.87
N ASN A 102 22.65 -5.62 -16.05
CA ASN A 102 23.09 -7.01 -16.13
C ASN A 102 22.22 -7.88 -17.09
N GLY A 103 21.43 -7.26 -17.97
CA GLY A 103 20.69 -7.92 -19.05
C GLY A 103 19.33 -8.49 -18.68
N ARG A 104 18.75 -8.13 -17.52
CA ARG A 104 17.35 -8.47 -17.21
C ARG A 104 16.37 -7.50 -17.85
N THR A 105 15.16 -7.98 -18.13
CA THR A 105 14.06 -7.10 -18.54
C THR A 105 13.58 -6.27 -17.34
N ALA A 106 12.92 -5.14 -17.61
CA ALA A 106 12.30 -4.31 -16.56
C ALA A 106 11.27 -5.13 -15.75
N HIS A 107 10.43 -5.90 -16.45
CA HIS A 107 9.42 -6.76 -15.83
C HIS A 107 10.04 -7.79 -14.87
N ASP A 108 11.04 -8.54 -15.32
CA ASP A 108 11.70 -9.54 -14.46
C ASP A 108 12.40 -8.89 -13.27
N SER A 109 12.97 -7.70 -13.47
CA SER A 109 13.62 -6.94 -12.40
C SER A 109 12.61 -6.46 -11.34
N CYS A 110 11.43 -6.01 -11.75
CA CYS A 110 10.32 -5.68 -10.85
C CYS A 110 9.82 -6.90 -10.09
N ILE A 111 9.74 -8.08 -10.72
CA ILE A 111 9.40 -9.34 -10.03
C ILE A 111 10.44 -9.67 -8.96
N ILE A 112 11.73 -9.51 -9.25
CA ILE A 112 12.81 -9.76 -8.29
C ILE A 112 12.70 -8.78 -7.11
N TYR A 113 12.46 -7.49 -7.38
CA TYR A 113 12.23 -6.49 -6.33
C TYR A 113 11.00 -6.81 -5.47
N ALA A 114 9.88 -7.19 -6.09
CA ALA A 114 8.68 -7.61 -5.36
C ALA A 114 8.96 -8.81 -4.44
N LYS A 115 9.73 -9.80 -4.91
CA LYS A 115 10.19 -10.93 -4.07
C LYS A 115 11.11 -10.48 -2.94
N HIS A 116 12.01 -9.53 -3.19
CA HIS A 116 12.87 -8.93 -2.16
C HIS A 116 12.04 -8.29 -1.04
N LEU A 117 11.00 -7.52 -1.40
CA LEU A 117 10.08 -6.95 -0.39
C LEU A 117 9.29 -8.01 0.37
N LEU A 118 8.99 -9.13 -0.28
CA LEU A 118 8.27 -10.25 0.31
C LEU A 118 9.14 -11.20 1.12
N THR A 119 10.46 -11.01 1.19
CA THR A 119 11.32 -11.84 2.05
C THR A 119 10.81 -11.83 3.50
N TRP A 120 10.82 -13.02 4.11
CA TRP A 120 10.32 -13.24 5.46
C TRP A 120 11.03 -14.45 6.06
N GLU A 121 11.41 -14.37 7.33
CA GLU A 121 12.06 -15.46 8.07
C GLU A 121 11.12 -16.08 9.12
N PRO A 122 11.31 -17.36 9.48
CA PRO A 122 10.59 -17.98 10.59
C PRO A 122 10.77 -17.21 11.90
N GLY A 123 9.70 -17.08 12.68
CA GLY A 123 9.66 -16.32 13.93
C GLY A 123 9.40 -14.83 13.77
N GLU A 124 9.52 -14.26 12.57
CA GLU A 124 9.23 -12.84 12.34
C GLU A 124 7.72 -12.55 12.27
N GLN A 125 7.31 -11.38 12.76
CA GLN A 125 5.91 -10.92 12.67
C GLN A 125 5.64 -10.03 11.45
N VAL A 126 6.69 -9.48 10.84
CA VAL A 126 6.60 -8.53 9.74
C VAL A 126 7.64 -8.86 8.67
N ARG A 127 7.38 -8.43 7.43
CA ARG A 127 8.38 -8.50 6.35
C ARG A 127 9.32 -7.30 6.47
N LYS A 128 10.54 -7.53 6.95
CA LYS A 128 11.48 -6.46 7.32
C LYS A 128 11.81 -5.50 6.17
N ASN A 129 11.98 -6.02 4.94
CA ASN A 129 12.32 -5.18 3.78
C ASN A 129 11.19 -4.20 3.45
N LEU A 130 9.95 -4.69 3.42
CA LEU A 130 8.75 -3.87 3.25
C LEU A 130 8.58 -2.84 4.39
N GLU A 131 8.73 -3.29 5.64
CA GLU A 131 8.61 -2.44 6.82
C GLU A 131 9.65 -1.31 6.81
N LEU A 132 10.90 -1.63 6.49
CA LEU A 132 12.00 -0.68 6.43
C LEU A 132 11.78 0.36 5.34
N LEU A 133 11.34 -0.06 4.15
CA LEU A 133 11.03 0.85 3.05
C LEU A 133 9.99 1.90 3.45
N LEU A 134 8.87 1.46 4.03
CA LEU A 134 7.77 2.36 4.39
C LEU A 134 8.11 3.30 5.56
N ARG A 135 8.87 2.81 6.57
CA ARG A 135 9.37 3.69 7.65
C ARG A 135 10.34 4.73 7.11
N ASN A 136 11.23 4.35 6.19
CA ASN A 136 12.16 5.29 5.55
C ASN A 136 11.42 6.30 4.67
N ALA A 137 10.36 5.88 3.97
CA ALA A 137 9.52 6.78 3.20
C ALA A 137 8.95 7.89 4.08
N LEU A 138 8.36 7.54 5.23
CA LEU A 138 7.86 8.55 6.16
C LEU A 138 9.00 9.41 6.71
N LYS A 139 10.07 8.83 7.24
CA LYS A 139 11.21 9.59 7.79
C LYS A 139 11.76 10.63 6.80
N ALA A 140 11.79 10.30 5.51
CA ALA A 140 12.29 11.16 4.46
C ALA A 140 11.28 12.24 3.99
N PHE A 141 10.02 12.19 4.46
CA PHE A 141 9.00 13.16 4.07
C PHE A 141 9.41 14.58 4.44
N PRO A 142 9.43 15.55 3.51
CA PRO A 142 10.02 16.87 3.77
C PRO A 142 9.17 17.81 4.65
N TYR A 143 7.86 17.57 4.79
CA TYR A 143 6.95 18.47 5.52
C TYR A 143 6.60 17.92 6.91
N HIS A 144 7.59 17.90 7.80
CA HIS A 144 7.45 17.35 9.16
C HIS A 144 6.44 18.07 10.05
N HIS A 145 6.06 19.31 9.73
CA HIS A 145 5.04 20.07 10.44
C HIS A 145 3.60 19.71 10.03
N SER A 146 3.42 18.80 9.06
CA SER A 146 2.06 18.38 8.69
C SER A 146 1.45 17.53 9.81
N LEU A 147 0.20 17.82 10.18
CA LEU A 147 -0.52 17.10 11.22
C LEU A 147 -0.55 15.59 10.97
N LEU A 148 -0.72 15.18 9.71
CA LEU A 148 -0.75 13.78 9.33
C LEU A 148 0.62 13.11 9.54
N TYR A 149 1.73 13.78 9.21
CA TYR A 149 3.07 13.25 9.47
C TYR A 149 3.31 13.10 10.97
N GLU A 150 3.04 14.14 11.77
CA GLU A 150 3.22 14.12 13.22
C GLU A 150 2.40 13.00 13.86
N THR A 151 1.15 12.83 13.41
CA THR A 151 0.26 11.76 13.87
C THR A 151 0.83 10.37 13.52
N LEU A 152 1.29 10.17 12.28
CA LEU A 152 1.86 8.89 11.84
C LEU A 152 3.15 8.55 12.58
N VAL A 153 4.08 9.50 12.71
CA VAL A 153 5.36 9.27 13.40
C VAL A 153 5.15 9.01 14.88
N LYS A 154 4.26 9.75 15.54
CA LYS A 154 3.92 9.53 16.95
C LYS A 154 3.23 8.18 17.16
N ALA A 155 2.38 7.74 16.23
CA ALA A 155 1.76 6.43 16.31
C ALA A 155 2.81 5.30 16.12
N MET A 156 3.68 5.45 15.13
CA MET A 156 4.74 4.47 14.82
C MET A 156 5.84 4.38 15.87
N SER A 157 6.11 5.45 16.63
CA SER A 157 7.12 5.42 17.69
C SER A 157 6.76 4.46 18.83
N ASN A 158 5.48 4.11 18.97
CA ASN A 158 5.01 3.15 19.96
C ASN A 158 5.24 1.68 19.54
N THR A 159 5.64 1.44 18.28
CA THR A 159 5.86 0.09 17.74
C THR A 159 7.29 -0.06 17.24
N PRO A 160 8.15 -0.81 17.96
CA PRO A 160 9.51 -1.13 17.54
C PRO A 160 9.57 -1.78 16.16
N PHE A 161 10.71 -1.62 15.48
CA PHE A 161 10.96 -2.31 14.21
C PHE A 161 10.88 -3.83 14.40
N GLY A 162 10.20 -4.53 13.49
CA GLY A 162 9.98 -5.98 13.57
C GLY A 162 8.67 -6.40 14.26
N GLN A 163 7.96 -5.45 14.88
CA GLN A 163 6.69 -5.69 15.57
C GLN A 163 5.50 -5.08 14.83
N ARG A 164 4.30 -5.42 15.29
CA ARG A 164 3.03 -4.92 14.74
C ARG A 164 2.35 -3.93 15.70
N PRO A 165 1.57 -2.94 15.20
CA PRO A 165 1.20 -2.71 13.80
C PRO A 165 2.36 -2.29 12.88
N THR A 166 2.34 -2.79 11.65
CA THR A 166 3.30 -2.48 10.59
C THR A 166 3.19 -1.03 10.14
N ALA A 167 4.25 -0.53 9.51
CA ALA A 167 4.25 0.78 8.87
C ALA A 167 3.13 0.91 7.83
N PHE A 168 2.85 -0.17 7.08
CA PHE A 168 1.73 -0.22 6.14
C PHE A 168 0.38 0.01 6.84
N GLU A 169 0.12 -0.66 7.96
CA GLU A 169 -1.14 -0.53 8.70
C GLU A 169 -1.36 0.91 9.21
N TYR A 170 -0.32 1.53 9.76
CA TYR A 170 -0.39 2.94 10.18
C TYR A 170 -0.60 3.90 9.01
N ILE A 171 0.10 3.72 7.88
CA ILE A 171 -0.07 4.56 6.70
C ILE A 171 -1.49 4.43 6.15
N VAL A 172 -2.01 3.21 6.03
CA VAL A 172 -3.39 2.97 5.57
C VAL A 172 -4.39 3.62 6.52
N GLN A 173 -4.19 3.48 7.84
CA GLN A 173 -4.99 4.16 8.86
C GLN A 173 -4.97 5.68 8.69
N GLY A 174 -3.80 6.28 8.50
CA GLY A 174 -3.66 7.73 8.40
C GLY A 174 -4.26 8.30 7.10
N LEU A 175 -4.09 7.59 5.98
CA LEU A 175 -4.54 8.06 4.67
C LEU A 175 -6.01 7.78 4.37
N PHE A 176 -6.54 6.66 4.86
CA PHE A 176 -7.87 6.17 4.50
C PHE A 176 -8.80 6.01 5.71
N GLY A 177 -8.33 6.37 6.90
CA GLY A 177 -9.08 6.32 8.15
C GLY A 177 -9.12 4.93 8.80
N GLN A 178 -9.40 4.92 10.10
CA GLN A 178 -9.48 3.70 10.91
C GLN A 178 -10.53 2.71 10.43
N ARG A 179 -11.66 3.20 9.90
CA ARG A 179 -12.77 2.35 9.46
C ARG A 179 -12.37 1.42 8.32
N LEU A 180 -11.49 1.84 7.40
CA LEU A 180 -11.03 0.97 6.32
C LEU A 180 -10.21 -0.21 6.87
N LEU A 181 -9.31 0.06 7.82
CA LEU A 181 -8.47 -0.95 8.44
C LEU A 181 -9.32 -1.99 9.20
N MET A 182 -10.34 -1.53 9.93
CA MET A 182 -11.26 -2.40 10.66
C MET A 182 -12.22 -3.17 9.74
N ALA A 183 -12.63 -2.59 8.62
CA ALA A 183 -13.62 -3.19 7.72
C ALA A 183 -13.02 -4.04 6.60
N SER A 184 -11.69 -4.09 6.46
CA SER A 184 -11.04 -4.77 5.33
C SER A 184 -10.05 -5.84 5.79
N LYS A 185 -9.87 -6.85 4.94
CA LYS A 185 -8.72 -7.76 5.04
C LYS A 185 -7.78 -7.41 3.90
N PHE A 186 -6.50 -7.23 4.24
CA PHE A 186 -5.48 -6.85 3.28
C PHE A 186 -4.76 -8.10 2.78
N CYS A 187 -4.50 -8.14 1.48
CA CYS A 187 -3.69 -9.19 0.88
C CYS A 187 -2.26 -9.10 1.41
N ALA A 188 -1.72 -10.20 1.94
CA ALA A 188 -0.37 -10.26 2.49
C ALA A 188 0.74 -10.14 1.44
N THR A 189 0.38 -10.17 0.15
CA THR A 189 1.30 -10.01 -0.99
C THR A 189 1.28 -8.59 -1.51
N CYS A 190 0.11 -8.05 -1.83
CA CYS A 190 -0.04 -6.79 -2.57
C CYS A 190 -0.85 -5.72 -1.84
N GLY A 191 -1.28 -5.94 -0.60
CA GLY A 191 -2.06 -4.98 0.17
C GLY A 191 -3.49 -4.76 -0.30
N SER A 192 -3.98 -5.48 -1.33
CA SER A 192 -5.38 -5.36 -1.78
C SER A 192 -6.37 -5.55 -0.62
N CYS A 193 -7.25 -4.56 -0.40
CA CYS A 193 -8.25 -4.58 0.67
C CYS A 193 -9.45 -5.52 0.40
N THR A 194 -9.45 -6.18 -0.76
CA THR A 194 -10.50 -7.13 -1.17
C THR A 194 -10.11 -8.59 -0.89
N ALA A 195 -9.25 -8.83 0.11
CA ALA A 195 -8.76 -10.17 0.41
C ALA A 195 -9.87 -11.08 0.96
N LYS A 196 -10.31 -12.03 0.15
CA LYS A 196 -11.35 -13.01 0.51
C LYS A 196 -10.81 -14.43 0.72
N LYS A 197 -9.59 -14.70 0.27
CA LYS A 197 -8.94 -16.01 0.39
C LYS A 197 -8.00 -16.01 1.60
N ARG A 198 -7.81 -17.18 2.21
CA ARG A 198 -6.94 -17.32 3.39
C ARG A 198 -6.14 -18.62 3.32
N CYS A 199 -4.92 -18.60 3.83
CA CYS A 199 -4.17 -19.81 4.09
C CYS A 199 -4.95 -20.70 5.08
N PRO A 200 -5.19 -21.98 4.79
CA PRO A 200 -5.98 -22.83 5.67
C PRO A 200 -5.32 -23.04 7.05
N LYS A 201 -3.98 -22.98 7.11
CA LYS A 201 -3.18 -23.23 8.32
C LYS A 201 -3.01 -21.99 9.20
N CYS A 202 -2.40 -20.93 8.66
CA CYS A 202 -2.05 -19.73 9.42
C CYS A 202 -3.04 -18.58 9.26
N LYS A 203 -4.09 -18.73 8.44
CA LYS A 203 -5.14 -17.73 8.17
C LYS A 203 -4.69 -16.42 7.50
N LEU A 204 -3.44 -16.35 7.02
CA LEU A 204 -2.94 -15.20 6.27
C LEU A 204 -3.82 -14.93 5.04
N CYS A 205 -4.18 -13.67 4.81
CA CYS A 205 -5.18 -13.26 3.81
C CYS A 205 -4.56 -12.96 2.44
N TYR A 206 -5.28 -13.31 1.37
CA TYR A 206 -4.90 -13.05 -0.02
C TYR A 206 -6.11 -12.60 -0.84
N CYS A 207 -5.90 -11.71 -1.81
CA CYS A 207 -6.94 -11.33 -2.77
C CYS A 207 -7.19 -12.42 -3.83
N SER A 208 -6.16 -13.18 -4.20
CA SER A 208 -6.24 -14.17 -5.27
C SER A 208 -5.32 -15.37 -5.01
N VAL A 209 -5.52 -16.46 -5.77
CA VAL A 209 -4.66 -17.66 -5.71
C VAL A 209 -3.27 -17.33 -6.25
N GLU A 210 -3.19 -16.41 -7.21
CA GLU A 210 -1.96 -15.94 -7.84
C GLU A 210 -1.10 -15.19 -6.81
N CYS A 211 -1.68 -14.29 -6.01
CA CYS A 211 -0.97 -13.62 -4.92
C CYS A 211 -0.44 -14.62 -3.88
N GLN A 212 -1.23 -15.66 -3.56
CA GLN A 212 -0.78 -16.72 -2.65
C GLN A 212 0.36 -17.54 -3.27
N LYS A 213 0.25 -17.94 -4.54
CA LYS A 213 1.30 -18.69 -5.27
C LYS A 213 2.59 -17.89 -5.38
N PHE A 214 2.49 -16.58 -5.62
CA PHE A 214 3.64 -15.68 -5.69
C PHE A 214 4.40 -15.61 -4.36
N ASP A 215 3.67 -15.56 -3.25
CA ASP A 215 4.22 -15.50 -1.89
C ASP A 215 4.63 -16.87 -1.31
N TRP A 216 4.05 -17.97 -1.83
CA TRP A 216 4.21 -19.32 -1.30
C TRP A 216 5.65 -19.78 -1.08
N PRO A 217 6.64 -19.49 -1.97
CA PRO A 217 8.02 -19.89 -1.74
C PRO A 217 8.60 -19.42 -0.41
N VAL A 218 8.20 -18.24 0.06
CA VAL A 218 8.61 -17.66 1.34
C VAL A 218 7.62 -18.06 2.44
N HIS A 219 6.32 -17.83 2.22
CA HIS A 219 5.29 -18.09 3.23
C HIS A 219 5.30 -19.54 3.73
N LYS A 220 5.53 -20.55 2.88
CA LYS A 220 5.54 -21.97 3.32
C LYS A 220 6.56 -22.24 4.43
N LEU A 221 7.66 -21.49 4.47
CA LEU A 221 8.72 -21.61 5.47
C LEU A 221 8.28 -20.95 6.79
N CYS A 222 7.55 -19.85 6.71
CA CYS A 222 7.09 -19.06 7.87
C CYS A 222 5.71 -19.47 8.38
N CYS A 223 4.95 -20.31 7.65
CA CYS A 223 3.54 -20.60 7.90
C CYS A 223 3.26 -21.07 9.34
N SER A 224 4.16 -21.86 9.93
CA SER A 224 4.03 -22.31 11.32
C SER A 224 4.14 -21.15 12.29
N SER A 225 5.17 -20.32 12.18
CA SER A 225 5.35 -19.12 13.01
C SER A 225 4.23 -18.11 12.83
N ILE A 226 3.77 -17.90 11.59
CA ILE A 226 2.64 -16.99 11.30
C ILE A 226 1.39 -17.43 12.05
N ARG A 227 1.15 -18.75 12.16
CA ARG A 227 -0.02 -19.27 12.87
C ARG A 227 -0.03 -18.88 14.36
N GLU A 228 1.14 -18.70 14.97
CA GLU A 228 1.25 -18.39 16.41
C GLU A 228 0.77 -16.98 16.75
N TRP A 229 1.01 -16.01 15.86
CA TRP A 229 0.66 -14.61 16.10
C TRP A 229 -0.48 -14.10 15.21
N ASN A 230 -0.80 -14.76 14.10
CA ASN A 230 -1.94 -14.42 13.24
C ASN A 230 -3.25 -15.05 13.77
N THR A 231 -3.45 -14.93 15.08
CA THR A 231 -4.53 -15.55 15.87
C THR A 231 -5.75 -14.65 16.02
N VAL A 232 -5.70 -13.43 15.48
CA VAL A 232 -6.87 -12.53 15.46
C VAL A 232 -7.90 -13.10 14.47
N THR A 233 -8.74 -14.01 14.98
CA THR A 233 -10.11 -14.17 14.52
C THR A 233 -10.73 -12.78 14.51
N ASP A 234 -11.16 -12.34 13.34
CA ASP A 234 -11.87 -11.08 13.21
C ASP A 234 -13.10 -11.12 14.12
N VAL A 235 -13.53 -9.99 14.69
CA VAL A 235 -14.86 -9.92 15.34
C VAL A 235 -15.95 -10.38 14.36
N ARG A 236 -15.71 -10.24 13.06
CA ARG A 236 -16.55 -10.76 11.95
C ARG A 236 -16.47 -12.28 11.74
N ASP A 237 -15.45 -12.96 12.24
CA ASP A 237 -15.41 -14.43 12.25
C ASP A 237 -16.25 -15.00 13.42
N THR A 238 -16.70 -14.16 14.37
CA THR A 238 -17.51 -14.53 15.55
C THR A 238 -18.98 -14.11 15.47
N ILE A 239 -19.34 -13.12 14.66
CA ILE A 239 -20.72 -12.70 14.45
C ILE A 239 -21.30 -13.55 13.31
N SER A 240 -22.20 -14.47 13.65
CA SER A 240 -22.91 -15.28 12.67
C SER A 240 -23.90 -14.42 11.87
N LEU A 241 -24.31 -14.90 10.69
CA LEU A 241 -25.39 -14.26 9.93
C LEU A 241 -26.69 -14.17 10.75
N GLU A 242 -26.89 -15.11 11.68
CA GLU A 242 -28.03 -15.16 12.58
C GLU A 242 -27.98 -14.00 13.60
N ASP A 243 -26.80 -13.67 14.14
CA ASP A 243 -26.61 -12.54 15.07
C ASP A 243 -26.84 -11.18 14.39
N LEU A 244 -26.46 -11.05 13.12
CA LEU A 244 -26.75 -9.86 12.31
C LEU A 244 -28.25 -9.71 12.04
N GLN A 245 -28.94 -10.81 11.79
CA GLN A 245 -30.38 -10.81 11.54
C GLN A 245 -31.20 -10.51 12.81
N ALA A 246 -30.75 -10.99 13.96
CA ALA A 246 -31.32 -10.65 15.26
C ALA A 246 -31.18 -9.16 15.57
N THR A 247 -29.99 -8.59 15.35
CA THR A 247 -29.73 -7.17 15.59
C THR A 247 -30.55 -6.26 14.66
N ILE A 248 -30.80 -6.67 13.42
CA ILE A 248 -31.65 -5.94 12.48
C ILE A 248 -33.12 -6.00 12.92
N SER A 249 -33.57 -7.13 13.45
CA SER A 249 -34.97 -7.32 13.90
C SER A 249 -35.29 -6.51 15.17
N GLU A 250 -34.28 -6.18 15.99
CA GLU A 250 -34.44 -5.32 17.17
C GLU A 250 -34.50 -3.82 16.84
N ILE A 251 -34.08 -3.41 15.64
CA ILE A 251 -34.11 -2.00 15.20
C ILE A 251 -35.47 -1.62 14.58
N ASP A 252 -36.24 -2.62 14.15
CA ASP A 252 -37.57 -2.43 13.54
C ASP A 252 -38.73 -2.37 14.57
N TYR A 253 -38.44 -2.07 15.84
CA TYR A 253 -39.43 -1.83 16.91
C TYR A 253 -39.23 -0.51 17.64
#